data_AF-A0A839QLR9-F1
#
_entry.id   AF-A0A839QLR9-F1
#
_cell.length_a   1.000
_cell.length_b   1.000
_cell.length_c   1.000
_cell.angle_alpha   90.00
_cell.angle_beta   90.00
_cell.angle_gamma   90.00
#
_symmetry.space_group_name_H-M   'P 1'
#
loop_
_entity.id
_entity.type
_entity.pdbx_description
1 polymer ?
#
loop_
_entity_poly.entity_id
_entity_poly.type
_entity_poly.pdbx_seq_one_letter_code
_entity_poly.pdbx_strand_id
1 'polypeptide(L)'
;MGQPGPSQGDRPPQVDARLLRTSDLIGLRLEAPGCTLEPGAAGTELVVGPAASLIIHFPPQHLGEEVWQVSPDPPPVPGRASRHVAAGPARLVYALPEGTCIGYGLEQLLAALPGLVLRVAAGASPAGEVGGGGPDQPTGLETAIEAPYRFVVSSSGLGSFTHSNTPMGPVDRVEL
;
A
#
# COMPACT_ATOMS: atom_id res chain seq x y z
N MET A 1 -21.54 -20.57 -24.79
CA MET A 1 -20.08 -20.77 -24.86
C MET A 1 -19.43 -19.55 -24.23
N GLY A 2 -19.08 -19.64 -22.95
CA GLY A 2 -18.40 -18.55 -22.24
C GLY A 2 -16.93 -18.51 -22.68
N GLN A 3 -16.45 -17.33 -23.04
CA GLN A 3 -15.03 -17.15 -23.32
C GLN A 3 -14.22 -17.49 -22.05
N PRO A 4 -13.15 -18.29 -22.15
CA PRO A 4 -12.26 -18.52 -21.02
C PRO A 4 -11.61 -17.19 -20.66
N GLY A 5 -11.69 -16.82 -19.37
CA GLY A 5 -10.92 -15.69 -18.84
C GLY A 5 -9.43 -15.88 -19.10
N PRO A 6 -8.65 -14.79 -19.17
CA PRO A 6 -7.23 -14.87 -19.51
C PRO A 6 -6.50 -15.85 -18.58
N SER A 7 -5.82 -16.82 -19.19
CA SER A 7 -5.02 -17.83 -18.52
C SER A 7 -3.94 -17.15 -17.67
N GLN A 8 -3.88 -17.53 -16.39
CA GLN A 8 -2.97 -17.03 -15.36
C GLN A 8 -1.47 -17.34 -15.62
N GLY A 9 -1.11 -17.78 -16.83
CA GLY A 9 0.10 -18.55 -17.13
C GLY A 9 1.18 -17.88 -17.97
N ASP A 10 1.09 -16.58 -18.25
CA ASP A 10 2.11 -15.88 -19.07
C ASP A 10 2.46 -14.48 -18.53
N ARG A 11 2.40 -14.32 -17.21
CA ARG A 11 2.93 -13.11 -16.58
C ARG A 11 4.46 -13.24 -16.55
N PRO A 12 5.23 -12.31 -17.14
CA PRO A 12 6.68 -12.33 -17.05
C PRO A 12 7.11 -12.41 -15.58
N PRO A 13 8.29 -13.01 -15.28
CA PRO A 13 8.77 -13.10 -13.91
C PRO A 13 8.79 -11.70 -13.32
N GLN A 14 7.97 -11.52 -12.29
CA GLN A 14 7.80 -10.25 -11.60
C GLN A 14 8.56 -10.34 -10.29
N VAL A 15 9.27 -9.27 -9.93
CA VAL A 15 9.89 -9.17 -8.61
C VAL A 15 8.77 -9.13 -7.56
N ASP A 16 8.74 -10.14 -6.69
CA ASP A 16 7.82 -10.27 -5.56
C ASP A 16 8.63 -10.68 -4.32
N ALA A 17 8.56 -9.87 -3.27
CA ALA A 17 9.32 -10.12 -2.06
C ALA A 17 8.60 -9.62 -0.81
N ARG A 18 8.90 -10.25 0.33
CA ARG A 18 8.55 -9.71 1.64
C ARG A 18 9.74 -8.95 2.19
N LEU A 19 9.49 -7.71 2.59
CA LEU A 19 10.47 -6.85 3.24
C LEU A 19 10.10 -6.77 4.72
N LEU A 20 11.04 -7.19 5.57
CA LEU A 20 10.86 -7.24 7.02
C LEU A 20 11.95 -6.41 7.69
N ARG A 21 11.58 -5.50 8.58
CA ARG A 21 12.50 -4.82 9.50
C ARG A 21 11.98 -4.97 10.91
N THR A 22 12.65 -5.81 11.69
CA THR A 22 12.17 -6.22 13.01
C THR A 22 12.34 -5.15 14.08
N SER A 23 13.25 -4.19 13.87
CA SER A 23 13.53 -3.12 14.82
C SER A 23 12.39 -2.09 14.96
N ASP A 24 11.54 -1.96 13.94
CA ASP A 24 10.36 -1.09 13.92
C ASP A 24 9.14 -1.76 13.29
N LEU A 25 9.16 -3.09 13.22
CA LEU A 25 8.05 -3.95 12.81
C LEU A 25 7.47 -3.66 11.42
N ILE A 26 8.31 -3.18 10.52
CA ILE A 26 7.92 -3.07 9.13
C ILE A 26 7.74 -4.48 8.58
N GLY A 27 6.52 -4.77 8.13
CA GLY A 27 6.16 -5.98 7.40
C GLY A 27 5.44 -5.62 6.11
N LEU A 28 6.18 -5.55 5.01
CA LEU A 28 5.66 -5.16 3.69
C LEU A 28 5.79 -6.31 2.71
N ARG A 29 4.88 -6.37 1.74
CA ARG A 29 5.09 -7.15 0.52
C ARG A 29 5.26 -6.20 -0.65
N LEU A 30 6.27 -6.44 -1.46
CA LEU A 30 6.61 -5.67 -2.64
C LEU A 30 6.28 -6.50 -3.88
N GLU A 31 5.69 -5.85 -4.87
CA GLU A 31 5.49 -6.36 -6.22
C GLU A 31 5.99 -5.30 -7.21
N ALA A 32 6.86 -5.65 -8.16
CA ALA A 32 7.38 -4.68 -9.14
C ALA A 32 7.24 -5.18 -10.59
N PRO A 33 6.03 -5.10 -11.19
CA PRO A 33 5.84 -5.48 -12.59
C PRO A 33 6.63 -4.57 -13.52
N GLY A 34 7.24 -5.16 -14.55
CA GLY A 34 8.09 -4.45 -15.51
C GLY A 34 9.50 -4.11 -14.98
N CYS A 35 9.89 -4.64 -13.81
CA CYS A 35 11.23 -4.48 -13.27
C CYS A 35 12.02 -5.79 -13.29
N THR A 36 13.34 -5.69 -13.41
CA THR A 36 14.29 -6.79 -13.29
C THR A 36 15.23 -6.56 -12.09
N LEU A 37 15.83 -7.64 -11.59
CA LEU A 37 16.92 -7.55 -10.62
C LEU A 37 18.24 -7.76 -11.34
N GLU A 38 19.14 -6.78 -11.25
CA GLU A 38 20.44 -6.81 -11.92
C GLU A 38 21.57 -6.51 -10.92
N PRO A 39 22.78 -7.04 -11.15
CA PRO A 39 23.96 -6.64 -10.38
C PRO A 39 24.32 -5.17 -10.67
N GLY A 40 24.35 -4.35 -9.64
CA GLY A 40 24.76 -2.95 -9.66
C GLY A 40 26.04 -2.68 -8.86
N ALA A 41 26.43 -1.41 -8.77
CA ALA A 41 27.71 -1.01 -8.17
C ALA A 41 27.79 -1.28 -6.65
N ALA A 42 26.65 -1.22 -5.96
CA ALA A 42 26.55 -1.38 -4.51
C ALA A 42 25.84 -2.68 -4.07
N GLY A 43 25.54 -3.60 -5.00
CA GLY A 43 24.77 -4.81 -4.76
C GLY A 43 23.70 -5.03 -5.82
N THR A 44 22.62 -5.71 -5.48
CA THR A 44 21.50 -5.92 -6.41
C THR A 44 20.69 -4.63 -6.58
N GLU A 45 20.32 -4.30 -7.81
CA GLU A 45 19.47 -3.15 -8.16
C GLU A 45 18.18 -3.64 -8.83
N LEU A 46 17.09 -2.95 -8.52
CA LEU A 46 15.83 -3.01 -9.24
C LEU A 46 15.92 -2.08 -10.44
N VAL A 47 16.02 -2.66 -11.64
CA VAL A 47 16.13 -1.92 -12.90
C VAL A 47 14.74 -1.79 -13.53
N VAL A 48 14.38 -0.56 -13.87
CA VAL A 48 13.03 -0.21 -14.29
C VAL A 48 12.89 -0.24 -15.81
N GLY A 49 12.07 -1.15 -16.32
CA GLY A 49 11.71 -1.23 -17.73
C GLY A 49 10.48 -0.37 -18.12
N PRO A 50 10.00 -0.51 -19.37
CA PRO A 50 8.87 0.24 -19.86
C PRO A 50 7.58 -0.05 -19.08
N ALA A 51 6.80 1.01 -18.80
CA ALA A 51 5.51 0.94 -18.12
C ALA A 51 5.53 0.22 -16.75
N ALA A 52 6.68 0.20 -16.08
CA ALA A 52 6.86 -0.45 -14.81
C ALA A 52 6.10 0.25 -13.65
N SER A 53 5.85 -0.51 -12.59
CA SER A 53 5.26 -0.02 -11.35
C SER A 53 5.93 -0.63 -10.13
N LEU A 54 5.83 0.05 -8.99
CA LEU A 54 6.18 -0.47 -7.69
C LEU A 54 4.93 -0.52 -6.83
N ILE A 55 4.55 -1.70 -6.35
CA ILE A 55 3.39 -1.93 -5.50
C ILE A 55 3.89 -2.32 -4.12
N ILE A 56 3.53 -1.52 -3.12
CA ILE A 56 3.80 -1.78 -1.71
C ILE A 56 2.49 -2.18 -1.04
N HIS A 57 2.41 -3.44 -0.61
CA HIS A 57 1.29 -3.98 0.14
C HIS A 57 1.54 -3.87 1.63
N PHE A 58 0.52 -3.38 2.32
CA PHE A 58 0.47 -3.27 3.77
C PHE A 58 -0.50 -4.34 4.31
N PRO A 59 -0.18 -4.95 5.46
CA PRO A 59 -1.19 -5.70 6.21
C PRO A 59 -2.33 -4.75 6.61
N PRO A 60 -3.49 -5.27 7.05
CA PRO A 60 -4.58 -4.45 7.60
C PRO A 60 -4.07 -3.35 8.54
N GLN A 61 -4.29 -2.08 8.18
CA GLN A 61 -3.79 -0.93 8.93
C GLN A 61 -4.83 -0.33 9.90
N HIS A 62 -6.09 -0.71 9.78
CA HIS A 62 -7.18 -0.10 10.54
C HIS A 62 -8.10 -1.14 11.17
N LEU A 63 -8.56 -0.86 12.38
CA LEU A 63 -9.58 -1.61 13.11
C LEU A 63 -10.75 -0.69 13.41
N GLY A 64 -11.96 -1.10 13.04
CA GLY A 64 -13.19 -0.42 13.41
C GLY A 64 -13.79 -1.11 14.62
N GLU A 65 -14.09 -0.36 15.67
CA GLU A 65 -14.66 -0.88 16.91
C GLU A 65 -16.02 -0.26 17.19
N GLU A 66 -16.96 -1.09 17.62
CA GLU A 66 -18.24 -0.64 18.12
C GLU A 66 -18.12 -0.18 19.58
N VAL A 67 -18.55 1.05 19.82
CA VAL A 67 -18.55 1.68 21.14
C VAL A 67 -19.99 1.86 21.61
N TRP A 68 -20.26 1.48 22.86
CA TRP A 68 -21.55 1.69 23.50
C TRP A 68 -21.61 3.08 24.12
N GLN A 69 -22.78 3.73 24.04
CA GLN A 69 -22.97 5.00 24.71
C GLN A 69 -22.93 4.81 26.23
N VAL A 70 -22.19 5.68 26.91
CA VAL A 70 -21.98 5.66 28.36
C VAL A 70 -23.01 6.50 29.15
N SER A 71 -24.10 6.92 28.50
CA SER A 71 -25.17 7.73 29.11
C SER A 71 -26.51 6.98 29.07
N PRO A 72 -27.33 7.03 30.15
CA PRO A 72 -27.10 7.69 31.44
C PRO A 72 -26.16 6.88 32.37
N ASP A 73 -25.81 7.43 33.55
CA ASP A 73 -25.00 6.77 34.59
C ASP A 73 -25.90 6.09 35.66
N PRO A 74 -25.76 4.77 35.94
CA PRO A 74 -24.80 3.84 35.35
C PRO A 74 -25.14 3.48 33.90
N PRO A 75 -24.12 3.31 33.04
CA PRO A 75 -24.32 2.97 31.64
C PRO A 75 -25.08 1.64 31.53
N PRO A 76 -26.04 1.53 30.60
CA PRO A 76 -26.76 0.29 30.40
C PRO A 76 -25.77 -0.81 30.01
N VAL A 77 -25.89 -1.98 30.64
CA VAL A 77 -25.08 -3.15 30.27
C VAL A 77 -25.46 -3.54 28.84
N PRO A 78 -24.50 -3.57 27.90
CA PRO A 78 -24.81 -3.95 26.53
C PRO A 78 -25.38 -5.36 26.45
N GLY A 79 -26.45 -5.55 25.68
CA GLY A 79 -27.07 -6.86 25.48
C GLY A 79 -26.22 -7.85 24.67
N ARG A 80 -25.06 -7.42 24.16
CA ARG A 80 -24.07 -8.25 23.45
C ARG A 80 -22.68 -7.64 23.54
N ALA A 81 -21.67 -8.45 23.25
CA ALA A 81 -20.30 -7.95 23.05
C ALA A 81 -20.24 -6.94 21.90
N SER A 82 -19.30 -5.99 22.00
CA SER A 82 -18.93 -5.09 20.91
C SER A 82 -18.44 -5.87 19.69
N ARG A 83 -18.80 -5.39 18.51
CA ARG A 83 -18.25 -5.89 17.25
C ARG A 83 -16.98 -5.14 16.90
N HIS A 84 -16.09 -5.82 16.18
CA HIS A 84 -14.94 -5.23 15.56
C HIS A 84 -14.81 -5.73 14.12
N VAL A 85 -14.24 -4.91 13.25
CA VAL A 85 -13.95 -5.26 11.85
C VAL A 85 -12.56 -4.74 11.51
N ALA A 86 -11.64 -5.64 11.19
CA ALA A 86 -10.37 -5.26 10.61
C ALA A 86 -10.57 -4.87 9.15
N ALA A 87 -9.85 -3.84 8.70
CA ALA A 87 -9.75 -3.52 7.29
C ALA A 87 -9.10 -4.66 6.50
N GLY A 88 -9.35 -4.72 5.20
CA GLY A 88 -8.54 -5.50 4.28
C GLY A 88 -7.13 -4.91 4.08
N PRO A 89 -6.30 -5.59 3.27
CA PRO A 89 -4.97 -5.09 2.91
C PRO A 89 -5.02 -3.75 2.16
N ALA A 90 -4.11 -2.85 2.50
CA ALA A 90 -3.90 -1.61 1.76
C ALA A 90 -2.73 -1.77 0.78
N ARG A 91 -2.71 -0.94 -0.28
CA ARG A 91 -1.58 -0.87 -1.20
C ARG A 91 -1.31 0.55 -1.65
N LEU A 92 -0.03 0.83 -1.84
CA LEU A 92 0.45 2.01 -2.54
C LEU A 92 1.03 1.55 -3.87
N VAL A 93 0.65 2.22 -4.95
CA VAL A 93 1.18 1.90 -6.27
C VAL A 93 1.85 3.14 -6.83
N TYR A 94 3.10 2.98 -7.23
CA TYR A 94 3.92 4.04 -7.81
C TYR A 94 4.18 3.76 -9.28
N ALA A 95 4.12 4.81 -10.11
CA ALA A 95 4.68 4.78 -11.44
C ALA A 95 6.21 4.93 -11.34
N LEU A 96 6.94 4.04 -12.02
CA LEU A 96 8.40 4.08 -12.05
C LEU A 96 8.88 4.67 -13.39
N PRO A 97 9.76 5.67 -13.38
CA PRO A 97 10.37 6.19 -14.61
C PRO A 97 11.31 5.15 -15.23
N GLU A 98 11.13 4.85 -16.52
CA GLU A 98 11.99 3.91 -17.26
C GLU A 98 13.46 4.32 -17.19
N GLY A 99 14.35 3.33 -17.04
CA GLY A 99 15.79 3.53 -16.91
C GLY A 99 16.25 3.94 -15.51
N THR A 100 15.33 4.10 -14.54
CA THR A 100 15.69 4.26 -13.13
C THR A 100 16.29 2.96 -12.59
N CYS A 101 17.32 3.07 -11.77
CA CYS A 101 17.85 1.98 -10.96
C CYS A 101 17.68 2.32 -9.48
N ILE A 102 17.10 1.40 -8.71
CA ILE A 102 16.90 1.55 -7.25
C ILE A 102 17.62 0.40 -6.55
N GLY A 103 18.43 0.67 -5.53
CA GLY A 103 19.05 -0.41 -4.75
C GLY A 103 17.98 -1.36 -4.20
N TYR A 104 18.16 -2.68 -4.39
CA TYR A 104 17.20 -3.70 -3.97
C TYR A 104 17.41 -4.08 -2.50
N GLY A 105 17.23 -3.09 -1.63
CA GLY A 105 17.21 -3.20 -0.18
C GLY A 105 16.07 -2.37 0.39
N LEU A 106 15.56 -2.74 1.57
CA LEU A 106 14.40 -2.06 2.16
C LEU A 106 14.68 -0.57 2.35
N GLU A 107 15.85 -0.21 2.88
CA GLU A 107 16.24 1.17 3.16
C GLU A 107 16.31 2.02 1.88
N GLN A 108 16.87 1.46 0.80
CA GLN A 108 16.98 2.14 -0.49
C GLN A 108 15.61 2.28 -1.17
N LEU A 109 14.77 1.24 -1.08
CA LEU A 109 13.41 1.27 -1.59
C LEU A 109 12.57 2.32 -0.85
N LEU A 110 12.59 2.31 0.48
CA LEU A 110 11.93 3.29 1.33
C LEU A 110 12.41 4.71 0.97
N ALA A 111 13.72 4.94 0.91
CA ALA A 111 14.28 6.24 0.55
C ALA A 111 13.84 6.76 -0.84
N ALA A 112 13.53 5.86 -1.79
CA ALA A 112 13.06 6.25 -3.12
C ALA A 112 11.58 6.65 -3.15
N LEU A 113 10.72 6.07 -2.30
CA LEU A 113 9.26 6.24 -2.39
C LEU A 113 8.77 7.71 -2.39
N PRO A 114 9.32 8.62 -1.57
CA PRO A 114 8.82 10.01 -1.51
C PRO A 114 8.99 10.78 -2.83
N GLY A 115 9.91 10.35 -3.70
CA GLY A 115 10.16 10.96 -5.01
C GLY A 115 9.34 10.36 -6.14
N LEU A 116 8.56 9.30 -5.89
CA LEU A 116 7.79 8.59 -6.90
C LEU A 116 6.35 9.09 -6.96
N VAL A 117 5.75 9.01 -8.15
CA VAL A 117 4.36 9.44 -8.39
C VAL A 117 3.41 8.28 -8.11
N LEU A 118 2.35 8.53 -7.33
CA LEU A 118 1.31 7.54 -7.08
C LEU A 118 0.44 7.33 -8.32
N ARG A 119 0.20 6.06 -8.66
CA ARG A 119 -0.92 5.66 -9.52
C ARG A 119 -2.18 5.64 -8.68
N VAL A 120 -3.20 6.34 -9.13
CA VAL A 120 -4.46 6.54 -8.41
C VAL A 120 -5.62 6.35 -9.38
N ALA A 121 -6.81 6.03 -8.85
CA ALA A 121 -8.00 5.90 -9.69
C ALA A 121 -8.29 7.23 -10.42
N ALA A 122 -8.89 7.15 -11.62
CA ALA A 122 -9.17 8.33 -12.45
C ALA A 122 -9.94 9.44 -11.72
N GLY A 123 -10.92 9.06 -10.88
CA GLY A 123 -11.68 10.00 -10.05
C GLY A 123 -10.94 10.57 -8.83
N ALA A 124 -9.71 10.15 -8.55
CA ALA A 124 -8.89 10.63 -7.43
C ALA A 124 -8.07 11.88 -7.80
N SER A 125 -8.73 12.85 -8.41
CA SER A 125 -8.13 14.15 -8.73
C SER A 125 -8.06 15.07 -7.52
N PRO A 126 -7.15 16.07 -7.51
CA PRO A 126 -7.12 17.11 -6.49
C PRO A 126 -8.47 17.82 -6.30
N ALA A 127 -8.67 18.35 -5.09
CA ALA A 127 -9.90 19.07 -4.74
C ALA A 127 -10.11 20.28 -5.66
N GLY A 128 -11.24 20.33 -6.35
CA GLY A 128 -11.60 21.41 -7.27
C GLY A 128 -11.23 21.19 -8.74
N GLU A 129 -10.60 20.08 -9.10
CA GLU A 129 -10.15 19.80 -10.48
C GLU A 129 -11.09 18.91 -11.31
N VAL A 130 -12.09 18.26 -10.70
CA VAL A 130 -13.10 17.44 -11.42
C VAL A 130 -14.47 18.08 -11.43
N GLY A 131 -14.99 18.27 -12.65
CA GLY A 131 -16.39 18.54 -12.93
C GLY A 131 -17.11 17.26 -13.35
N GLY A 132 -17.70 16.54 -12.39
CA GLY A 132 -18.64 15.44 -12.64
C GLY A 132 -18.00 14.05 -12.80
N GLY A 133 -18.61 13.06 -12.13
CA GLY A 133 -18.14 11.68 -11.99
C GLY A 133 -18.05 11.31 -10.51
N GLY A 134 -18.70 10.22 -10.09
CA GLY A 134 -18.57 9.70 -8.73
C GLY A 134 -17.17 9.08 -8.50
N PRO A 135 -16.87 8.61 -7.27
CA PRO A 135 -15.63 7.90 -7.02
C PRO A 135 -15.57 6.59 -7.84
N ASP A 136 -14.45 6.37 -8.52
CA ASP A 136 -14.16 5.10 -9.21
C ASP A 136 -13.46 4.12 -8.26
N GLN A 137 -13.76 2.83 -8.41
CA GLN A 137 -13.08 1.78 -7.65
C GLN A 137 -11.64 1.60 -8.17
N PRO A 138 -10.60 1.67 -7.30
CA PRO A 138 -9.23 1.44 -7.72
C PRO A 138 -8.99 0.00 -8.20
N THR A 139 -8.37 -0.13 -9.37
CA THR A 139 -7.86 -1.38 -9.94
C THR A 139 -6.61 -1.87 -9.20
N GLY A 140 -6.19 -3.12 -9.43
CA GLY A 140 -5.01 -3.71 -8.77
C GLY A 140 -3.69 -2.95 -8.98
N LEU A 141 -3.61 -2.08 -9.98
CA LEU A 141 -2.43 -1.26 -10.30
C LEU A 141 -2.60 0.21 -9.89
N GLU A 142 -3.57 0.50 -9.03
CA GLU A 142 -3.82 1.82 -8.45
C GLU A 142 -3.80 1.74 -6.92
N THR A 143 -3.43 2.84 -6.29
CA THR A 143 -3.35 3.00 -4.84
C THR A 143 -4.72 2.81 -4.20
N ALA A 144 -4.76 2.07 -3.09
CA ALA A 144 -5.98 1.84 -2.33
C ALA A 144 -5.65 1.68 -0.84
N ILE A 145 -6.14 2.61 -0.03
CA ILE A 145 -6.06 2.54 1.44
C ILE A 145 -7.41 2.07 1.95
N GLU A 146 -7.48 0.89 2.54
CA GLU A 146 -8.71 0.37 3.10
C GLU A 146 -8.84 0.77 4.58
N ALA A 147 -9.97 1.41 4.90
CA ALA A 147 -10.48 1.56 6.26
C ALA A 147 -11.56 0.48 6.53
N PRO A 148 -11.96 0.28 7.80
CA PRO A 148 -12.94 -0.74 8.16
C PRO A 148 -14.25 -0.58 7.37
N TYR A 149 -15.00 -1.67 7.24
CA TYR A 149 -16.26 -1.72 6.48
C TYR A 149 -16.10 -1.47 4.96
N ARG A 150 -14.96 -1.89 4.38
CA ARG A 150 -14.68 -1.81 2.93
C ARG A 150 -14.65 -0.39 2.38
N PHE A 151 -14.42 0.59 3.24
CA PHE A 151 -14.22 1.96 2.79
C PHE A 151 -12.83 2.11 2.19
N VAL A 152 -12.75 2.36 0.89
CA VAL A 152 -11.47 2.49 0.18
C VAL A 152 -11.23 3.95 -0.18
N VAL A 153 -10.07 4.47 0.22
CA VAL A 153 -9.61 5.81 -0.12
C VAL A 153 -8.50 5.70 -1.15
N SER A 154 -8.66 6.40 -2.27
CA SER A 154 -7.56 6.69 -3.19
C SER A 154 -7.07 8.10 -2.89
N SER A 155 -5.79 8.24 -2.56
CA SER A 155 -5.16 9.55 -2.45
C SER A 155 -5.10 10.25 -3.81
N SER A 156 -4.83 11.55 -3.84
CA SER A 156 -4.49 12.25 -5.09
C SER A 156 -3.13 11.80 -5.63
N GLY A 157 -2.90 11.92 -6.94
CA GLY A 157 -1.58 11.69 -7.55
C GLY A 157 -0.48 12.65 -7.05
N LEU A 158 -0.87 13.79 -6.46
CA LEU A 158 0.03 14.74 -5.77
C LEU A 158 0.36 14.33 -4.33
N GLY A 159 -0.25 13.26 -3.82
CA GLY A 159 0.01 12.76 -2.47
C GLY A 159 1.39 12.13 -2.35
N SER A 160 1.96 12.16 -1.15
CA SER A 160 3.20 11.45 -0.84
C SER A 160 3.06 10.69 0.48
N PHE A 161 3.80 9.59 0.61
CA PHE A 161 3.87 8.81 1.85
C PHE A 161 5.19 9.10 2.55
N THR A 162 5.09 9.87 3.63
CA THR A 162 6.23 10.17 4.49
C THR A 162 6.44 9.01 5.47
N HIS A 163 7.67 8.56 5.60
CA HIS A 163 8.07 7.51 6.52
C HIS A 163 9.53 7.72 6.93
N SER A 164 9.96 7.06 8.01
CA SER A 164 11.35 7.12 8.45
C SER A 164 12.20 6.10 7.71
N ASN A 165 13.31 6.56 7.14
CA ASN A 165 14.30 5.67 6.53
C ASN A 165 15.10 4.91 7.60
N THR A 166 15.24 5.49 8.79
CA THR A 166 15.84 4.81 9.96
C THR A 166 14.76 4.11 10.78
N PRO A 167 15.05 2.97 11.39
CA PRO A 167 14.13 2.34 12.32
C PRO A 167 13.66 3.30 13.41
N MET A 168 12.34 3.35 13.64
CA MET A 168 11.72 4.12 14.71
C MET A 168 11.11 3.17 15.74
N GLY A 169 11.60 3.22 16.97
CA GLY A 169 11.10 2.38 18.07
C GLY A 169 11.76 2.75 19.39
N PRO A 170 11.21 2.31 20.53
CA PRO A 170 11.90 2.43 21.80
C PRO A 170 13.26 1.74 21.74
N VAL A 171 14.31 2.34 22.32
CA VAL A 171 15.69 1.80 22.31
C VAL A 171 15.76 0.43 23.01
N ASP A 172 14.77 0.13 23.85
CA ASP A 172 14.68 -0.98 24.78
C ASP A 172 13.45 -1.89 24.56
N ARG A 173 12.64 -1.64 23.53
CA ARG A 173 11.42 -2.43 23.26
C ARG A 173 11.24 -2.73 21.77
N VAL A 174 11.12 -4.02 21.48
CA VAL A 174 10.52 -4.53 20.26
C VAL A 174 9.13 -5.02 20.67
N GLU A 175 8.04 -4.39 20.22
CA GLU A 175 6.68 -4.85 20.51
C GLU A 175 5.75 -4.72 19.32
N LEU A 176 5.16 -5.87 18.95
CA LEU A 176 4.19 -6.14 17.87
C LEU A 176 2.91 -5.31 17.96
#